data_AF-A0A815I124-F1
#
_entry.id   AF-A0A815I124-F1
#
_cell.length_a   1.000
_cell.length_b   1.000
_cell.length_c   1.000
_cell.angle_alpha   90.00
_cell.angle_beta   90.00
_cell.angle_gamma   90.00
#
_symmetry.space_group_name_H-M   'P 1'
#
loop_
_entity.id
_entity.type
_entity.pdbx_description
1 polymer ?
#
loop_
_entity_poly.entity_id
_entity_poly.type
_entity_poly.pdbx_seq_one_letter_code
_entity_poly.pdbx_strand_id
1 'polypeptide(L)'
;NNEITKVYLEKMNKFDDVLFLIDLFPELKYLQIGCTSDIDINLFLQIILMKIDNKTESNLHLLAISVPTADDSMMERIQNIIDSKSLLFNYTIKRTYDTIFLRMK
;
A
#
# COMPACT_ATOMS: atom_id res chain seq x y z
N ASN A 1 27.57 -0.18 -0.59
CA ASN A 1 26.29 0.40 -0.13
C ASN A 1 25.39 -0.71 0.38
N ASN A 2 24.84 -0.56 1.57
CA ASN A 2 23.77 -1.41 2.07
C ASN A 2 22.45 -0.71 1.77
N GLU A 3 21.68 -1.23 0.81
CA GLU A 3 20.39 -0.68 0.41
C GLU A 3 19.27 -1.52 1.02
N ILE A 4 18.31 -0.87 1.68
CA ILE A 4 17.11 -1.52 2.20
C ILE A 4 16.08 -1.55 1.08
N THR A 5 15.92 -2.72 0.46
CA THR A 5 15.01 -2.93 -0.67
C THR A 5 13.73 -3.68 -0.30
N LYS A 6 13.70 -4.29 0.90
CA LYS A 6 12.55 -5.06 1.40
C LYS A 6 12.31 -4.75 2.86
N VAL A 7 11.08 -4.38 3.20
CA VAL A 7 10.65 -4.12 4.58
C VAL A 7 9.39 -4.91 4.89
N TYR A 8 9.36 -5.50 6.09
CA TYR A 8 8.23 -6.22 6.63
C TYR A 8 7.84 -5.57 7.95
N LEU A 9 6.65 -4.99 8.00
CA LEU A 9 6.06 -4.40 9.19
C LEU A 9 4.91 -5.30 9.64
N GLU A 10 5.17 -6.18 10.61
CA GLU A 10 4.20 -7.21 11.04
C GLU A 10 2.95 -6.62 11.68
N LYS A 11 3.10 -5.51 12.41
CA LYS A 11 1.99 -4.83 13.10
C LYS A 11 2.16 -3.34 12.99
N MET A 12 1.33 -2.76 12.15
CA MET A 12 1.22 -1.33 11.98
C MET A 12 0.16 -0.78 12.94
N ASN A 13 0.55 0.23 13.73
CA ASN A 13 -0.36 0.91 14.66
C ASN A 13 -0.63 2.38 14.28
N LYS A 14 0.16 2.96 13.37
CA LYS A 14 0.03 4.36 12.93
C LYS A 14 0.34 4.52 11.46
N PHE A 15 -0.44 5.35 10.77
CA PHE A 15 -0.31 5.63 9.32
C PHE A 15 1.07 6.21 8.97
N ASP A 16 1.55 7.09 9.84
CA ASP A 16 2.80 7.81 9.66
C ASP A 16 4.01 6.87 9.58
N ASP A 17 3.98 5.73 10.25
CA ASP A 17 5.10 4.77 10.23
C ASP A 17 5.35 4.25 8.81
N VAL A 18 4.29 3.99 8.06
CA VAL A 18 4.38 3.47 6.70
C VAL A 18 4.82 4.55 5.72
N LEU A 19 4.25 5.74 5.85
CA LEU A 19 4.64 6.88 5.02
C LEU A 19 6.11 7.24 5.25
N PHE A 20 6.55 7.22 6.50
CA PHE A 20 7.94 7.40 6.88
C PHE A 20 8.85 6.36 6.25
N LEU A 21 8.47 5.07 6.23
CA LEU A 21 9.27 4.02 5.58
C LEU A 21 9.43 4.25 4.08
N ILE A 22 8.35 4.63 3.39
CA ILE A 22 8.37 4.92 1.95
C ILE A 22 9.26 6.14 1.65
N ASP A 23 9.29 7.13 2.54
CA ASP A 23 10.13 8.32 2.39
C ASP A 23 11.60 8.08 2.74
N LEU A 24 11.85 7.34 3.82
CA LEU A 24 13.19 7.04 4.32
C LEU A 24 13.97 6.11 3.35
N PHE A 25 13.26 5.21 2.67
CA PHE A 25 13.86 4.21 1.79
C PHE A 25 13.42 4.43 0.33
N PRO A 26 14.05 5.35 -0.42
CA PRO A 26 13.71 5.60 -1.82
C PRO A 26 13.96 4.37 -2.72
N GLU A 27 14.89 3.50 -2.35
CA GLU A 27 15.19 2.23 -3.04
C GLU A 27 14.28 1.06 -2.61
N LEU A 28 13.26 1.32 -1.80
CA LEU A 28 12.35 0.28 -1.31
C LEU A 28 11.55 -0.31 -2.46
N LYS A 29 11.79 -1.59 -2.77
CA LYS A 29 11.09 -2.34 -3.84
C LYS A 29 9.91 -3.13 -3.32
N TYR A 30 9.99 -3.60 -2.08
CA TYR A 30 8.98 -4.43 -1.44
C TYR A 30 8.63 -3.91 -0.07
N LEU A 31 7.35 -3.70 0.18
CA LEU A 31 6.82 -3.38 1.48
C LEU A 31 5.66 -4.32 1.81
N GLN A 32 5.76 -5.00 2.94
CA GLN A 32 4.66 -5.78 3.50
C GLN A 32 4.24 -5.22 4.84
N ILE A 33 2.93 -5.11 5.04
CA ILE A 33 2.33 -4.46 6.19
C ILE A 33 1.21 -5.36 6.72
N GLY A 34 1.27 -5.70 8.01
CA GLY A 34 0.15 -6.25 8.75
C GLY A 34 -0.63 -5.13 9.45
N CYS A 35 -1.88 -4.94 9.07
CA CYS A 35 -2.77 -3.99 9.73
C CYS A 35 -3.51 -4.67 10.89
N THR A 36 -3.64 -3.97 12.00
CA THR A 36 -4.55 -4.37 13.09
C THR A 36 -5.98 -3.93 12.79
N SER A 37 -6.96 -4.52 13.47
CA SER A 37 -8.40 -4.24 13.27
C SER A 37 -8.82 -2.80 13.51
N ASP A 38 -8.01 -2.04 14.25
CA ASP A 38 -8.36 -0.70 14.74
C ASP A 38 -8.00 0.40 13.74
N ILE A 39 -7.35 0.03 12.63
CA ILE A 39 -7.00 0.94 11.54
C ILE A 39 -8.20 1.11 10.61
N ASP A 40 -8.55 2.37 10.27
CA ASP A 40 -9.41 2.65 9.13
C ASP A 40 -8.67 2.33 7.83
N ILE A 41 -8.90 1.13 7.32
CA ILE A 41 -8.23 0.60 6.13
C ILE A 41 -8.58 1.41 4.88
N ASN A 42 -9.81 1.92 4.77
CA ASN A 42 -10.22 2.68 3.59
C ASN A 42 -9.44 4.00 3.53
N LEU A 43 -9.31 4.70 4.66
CA LEU A 43 -8.52 5.92 4.75
C LEU A 43 -7.03 5.62 4.55
N PHE A 44 -6.52 4.57 5.19
CA PHE A 44 -5.12 4.15 5.06
C PHE A 44 -4.73 3.87 3.61
N LEU A 45 -5.52 3.06 2.90
CA LEU A 45 -5.29 2.76 1.50
C LEU A 45 -5.32 4.04 0.67
N GLN A 46 -6.34 4.89 0.82
CA GLN A 46 -6.40 6.17 0.10
C GLN A 46 -5.13 6.99 0.22
N ILE A 47 -4.62 7.15 1.46
CA ILE A 47 -3.41 7.93 1.73
C ILE A 47 -2.19 7.30 1.06
N ILE A 48 -2.03 5.98 1.18
CA ILE A 48 -0.92 5.26 0.53
C ILE A 48 -1.00 5.37 -0.99
N LEU A 49 -2.18 5.17 -1.57
CA LEU A 49 -2.35 5.22 -3.02
C LEU A 49 -1.94 6.59 -3.55
N MET A 50 -2.39 7.67 -2.89
CA MET A 50 -1.98 9.03 -3.22
C MET A 50 -0.47 9.25 -3.04
N LYS A 51 0.13 8.69 -1.98
CA LYS A 51 1.56 8.84 -1.72
C LYS A 51 2.40 8.18 -2.81
N ILE A 52 2.02 6.97 -3.22
CA ILE A 52 2.70 6.22 -4.29
C ILE A 52 2.54 6.96 -5.61
N ASP A 53 1.33 7.41 -5.93
CA ASP A 53 1.03 8.09 -7.20
C ASP A 53 1.74 9.45 -7.34
N ASN A 54 1.81 10.24 -6.27
CA ASN A 54 2.52 11.53 -6.27
C ASN A 54 4.04 11.40 -6.32
N LYS A 55 4.61 10.22 -6.06
CA LYS A 55 6.05 10.02 -6.02
C LYS A 55 6.53 9.56 -7.40
N THR A 56 6.90 10.53 -8.23
CA THR A 56 7.42 10.32 -9.60
C THR A 56 8.59 9.34 -9.69
N GLU A 57 9.29 9.08 -8.59
CA GLU A 57 10.46 8.19 -8.49
C GLU A 57 10.27 7.08 -7.44
N SER A 58 9.04 6.65 -7.16
CA SER A 58 8.83 5.52 -6.25
C SER A 58 9.38 4.23 -6.89
N ASN A 59 10.40 3.63 -6.28
CA ASN A 59 10.89 2.29 -6.68
C ASN A 59 10.04 1.14 -6.11
N LEU A 60 8.91 1.44 -5.48
CA LEU A 60 8.07 0.46 -4.82
C LEU A 60 7.33 -0.41 -5.86
N HIS A 61 7.88 -1.59 -6.14
CA HIS A 61 7.31 -2.51 -7.12
C HIS A 61 6.16 -3.35 -6.55
N LEU A 62 6.17 -3.63 -5.25
CA LEU A 62 5.17 -4.45 -4.59
C LEU A 62 4.86 -3.93 -3.18
N LEU A 63 3.59 -3.63 -2.97
CA LEU A 63 3.01 -3.38 -1.65
C LEU A 63 2.00 -4.49 -1.32
N ALA A 64 2.19 -5.16 -0.20
CA ALA A 64 1.30 -6.18 0.32
C ALA A 64 0.74 -5.74 1.68
N ILE A 65 -0.58 -5.67 1.80
CA ILE A 65 -1.25 -5.19 3.01
C ILE A 65 -2.19 -6.30 3.50
N SER A 66 -1.84 -6.91 4.62
CA SER A 66 -2.72 -7.85 5.31
C SER A 66 -3.78 -7.10 6.09
N VAL A 67 -5.01 -7.30 5.65
CA VAL A 67 -6.25 -6.72 6.14
C VAL A 67 -7.22 -7.87 6.44
N PRO A 68 -7.29 -8.35 7.69
CA PRO A 68 -8.18 -9.45 8.08
C PRO A 68 -9.67 -9.20 7.79
N THR A 69 -10.06 -7.94 7.62
CA THR A 69 -11.43 -7.51 7.34
C THR A 69 -11.67 -7.18 5.86
N ALA A 70 -10.73 -7.49 4.96
CA ALA A 70 -10.87 -7.18 3.54
C ALA A 70 -11.92 -8.07 2.88
N ASP A 71 -13.02 -7.43 2.45
CA ASP A 71 -14.10 -8.05 1.69
C ASP A 71 -14.22 -7.45 0.28
N ASP A 72 -15.19 -7.95 -0.49
CA ASP A 72 -15.41 -7.47 -1.86
C ASP A 72 -15.93 -6.03 -1.91
N SER A 73 -16.73 -5.61 -0.92
CA SER A 73 -17.22 -4.23 -0.80
C SER A 73 -16.05 -3.24 -0.60
N MET A 74 -15.05 -3.62 0.20
CA MET A 74 -13.83 -2.83 0.35
C MET A 74 -13.07 -2.73 -0.97
N MET A 75 -12.96 -3.83 -1.73
CA MET A 75 -12.30 -3.82 -3.04
C MET A 75 -13.01 -2.93 -4.05
N GLU A 76 -14.34 -2.93 -4.09
CA GLU A 76 -15.11 -2.02 -4.94
C GLU A 76 -14.85 -0.54 -4.58
N ARG A 77 -14.79 -0.21 -3.28
CA ARG A 77 -14.46 1.15 -2.83
C ARG A 77 -13.06 1.57 -3.26
N ILE A 78 -12.07 0.68 -3.12
CA ILE A 78 -10.69 0.93 -3.55
C ILE A 78 -10.66 1.18 -5.06
N GLN A 79 -11.33 0.35 -5.85
CA GLN A 79 -11.41 0.52 -7.30
C GLN A 79 -12.03 1.86 -7.67
N ASN A 80 -13.13 2.24 -7.01
CA ASN A 80 -13.77 3.55 -7.23
C ASN A 80 -12.84 4.73 -6.90
N ILE A 81 -12.01 4.63 -5.86
CA ILE A 81 -11.02 5.66 -5.51
C ILE A 81 -9.97 5.79 -6.63
N ILE A 82 -9.46 4.66 -7.11
CA ILE A 82 -8.44 4.62 -8.17
C ILE A 82 -8.99 5.24 -9.44
N ASP A 83 -10.19 4.81 -9.84
CA ASP A 83 -10.83 5.27 -11.07
C ASP A 83 -11.20 6.75 -11.00
N SER A 84 -11.81 7.19 -9.89
CA SER A 84 -12.23 8.58 -9.71
C SER A 84 -11.07 9.58 -9.65
N LYS A 85 -9.92 9.17 -9.10
CA LYS A 85 -8.73 10.02 -8.96
C LYS A 85 -7.67 9.74 -10.02
N SER A 86 -7.93 8.82 -10.96
CA SER A 86 -6.98 8.38 -11.98
C SER A 86 -5.60 7.97 -11.42
N LEU A 87 -5.58 7.36 -10.24
CA LEU A 87 -4.35 6.98 -9.54
C LEU A 87 -3.79 5.66 -10.11
N LEU A 88 -2.50 5.38 -9.85
CA LEU A 88 -1.90 4.05 -9.98
C LEU A 88 -1.94 3.44 -11.38
N PHE A 89 -1.85 4.26 -12.44
CA PHE A 89 -1.87 3.81 -13.83
C PHE A 89 -0.82 2.71 -14.13
N ASN A 90 0.33 2.77 -13.45
CA ASN A 90 1.42 1.81 -13.54
C ASN A 90 1.28 0.61 -12.60
N TYR A 91 0.18 0.44 -11.88
CA TYR A 91 -0.01 -0.67 -10.95
C TYR A 91 -1.23 -1.52 -11.30
N THR A 92 -1.20 -2.75 -10.81
CA THR A 92 -2.31 -3.69 -10.77
C THR A 92 -2.67 -3.93 -9.32
N ILE A 93 -3.97 -4.05 -9.04
CA ILE A 93 -4.48 -4.31 -7.69
C ILE A 93 -5.20 -5.64 -7.67
N LYS A 94 -4.90 -6.44 -6.66
CA LYS A 94 -5.49 -7.76 -6.47
C LYS A 94 -5.65 -8.08 -4.99
N ARG A 95 -6.80 -8.66 -4.62
CA ARG A 95 -6.99 -9.30 -3.32
C ARG A 95 -6.70 -10.79 -3.41
N THR A 96 -6.05 -11.36 -2.39
CA THR A 96 -5.91 -12.81 -2.22
C THR A 96 -6.03 -13.11 -0.73
N TYR A 97 -7.10 -13.83 -0.36
CA TYR A 97 -7.53 -13.98 1.04
C TYR A 97 -7.64 -12.61 1.72
N ASP A 98 -6.94 -12.44 2.84
CA ASP A 98 -6.93 -11.24 3.67
C ASP A 98 -5.86 -10.25 3.24
N THR A 99 -5.23 -10.41 2.07
CA THR A 99 -4.14 -9.53 1.63
C THR A 99 -4.50 -8.82 0.34
N ILE A 100 -4.30 -7.50 0.35
CA ILE A 100 -4.39 -6.62 -0.82
C ILE A 100 -2.99 -6.40 -1.36
N PHE A 101 -2.81 -6.62 -2.66
CA PHE A 101 -1.55 -6.44 -3.37
C PHE A 101 -1.68 -5.30 -4.37
N LEU A 102 -0.72 -4.37 -4.33
CA LEU A 102 -0.48 -3.39 -5.37
C LEU A 102 0.85 -3.76 -6.03
N ARG A 103 0.84 -4.08 -7.32
CA ARG A 103 2.02 -4.50 -8.07
C ARG A 103 2.23 -3.63 -9.29
N MET A 104 3.42 -3.07 -9.43
CA MET A 104 3.82 -2.31 -10.62
C MET A 104 3.78 -3.20 -11.87
N LYS A 105 3.25 -2.68 -12.97
CA LYS A 105 3.11 -3.33 -14.28
C LYS A 105 4.45 -3.50 -14.98
#